data_AF-A0A0F5PEA1-F1
#
_entry.id   AF-A0A0F5PEA1-F1
#
_cell.length_a   1.000
_cell.length_b   1.000
_cell.length_c   1.000
_cell.angle_alpha   90.00
_cell.angle_beta   90.00
_cell.angle_gamma   90.00
#
_symmetry.space_group_name_H-M   'P 1'
#
loop_
_entity.id
_entity.type
_entity.pdbx_description
1 polymer ?
#
loop_
_entity_poly.entity_id
_entity_poly.type
_entity_poly.pdbx_seq_one_letter_code
_entity_poly.pdbx_strand_id
1 'polypeptide(L)'
;MSTEPVNQNGPRVYSPDFVHLLRTTQQIQYQLSQMADQKANLLMGTTFVIFTITVGQAKSGSGPATALLILGAAAFLSALLAVMAVLPSTKVPPRPDGPANLLFFGSFSQLTEDEFVALMLKTVETHDAVFEAFAHDIYQNGRVLARKKYRLLGYAYKVLVVGLVCSFIAFILHFAAGIG
;
A
#
# COMPACT_ATOMS: atom_id res chain seq x y z
N MET A 1 -5.25 -2.05 -45.91
CA MET A 1 -4.39 -2.05 -44.71
C MET A 1 -3.64 -3.37 -44.72
N SER A 2 -2.48 -3.41 -45.36
CA SER A 2 -1.73 -4.65 -45.60
C SER A 2 -1.07 -5.09 -44.30
N THR A 3 -1.51 -6.22 -43.75
CA THR A 3 -0.86 -6.85 -42.59
C THR A 3 0.39 -7.57 -43.07
N GLU A 4 1.54 -6.88 -43.04
CA GLU A 4 2.83 -7.54 -43.20
C GLU A 4 3.02 -8.59 -42.10
N PRO A 5 3.63 -9.75 -42.40
CA PRO A 5 3.94 -10.76 -41.41
C PRO A 5 4.95 -10.18 -40.40
N VAL A 6 4.59 -10.20 -39.12
CA VAL A 6 5.47 -9.81 -38.00
C VAL A 6 6.74 -10.64 -38.05
N ASN A 7 7.85 -10.04 -38.50
CA ASN A 7 9.17 -10.63 -38.41
C ASN A 7 9.57 -10.72 -36.94
N GLN A 8 9.46 -11.91 -36.36
CA GLN A 8 9.76 -12.16 -34.93
C GLN A 8 11.24 -11.96 -34.57
N ASN A 9 12.13 -11.83 -35.57
CA ASN A 9 13.57 -11.73 -35.41
C ASN A 9 14.15 -10.37 -35.89
N GLY A 10 13.29 -9.40 -36.21
CA GLY A 10 13.71 -8.03 -36.54
C GLY A 10 13.90 -7.15 -35.28
N PRO A 11 14.59 -6.00 -35.38
CA PRO A 11 14.65 -5.03 -34.29
C PRO A 11 13.23 -4.68 -33.83
N ARG A 12 12.98 -4.72 -32.52
CA ARG A 12 11.66 -4.36 -31.97
C ARG A 12 11.34 -2.92 -32.33
N VAL A 13 10.23 -2.70 -33.02
CA VAL A 13 9.75 -1.36 -33.37
C VAL A 13 8.80 -0.89 -32.26
N TYR A 14 9.16 0.22 -31.61
CA TYR A 14 8.39 0.79 -30.50
C TYR A 14 7.41 1.85 -30.98
N SER A 15 6.20 1.87 -30.39
CA SER A 15 5.19 2.92 -30.67
C SER A 15 5.70 4.28 -30.18
N PRO A 16 5.62 5.37 -30.96
CA PRO A 16 6.05 6.72 -30.54
C PRO A 16 5.49 7.18 -29.19
N ASP A 17 4.30 6.71 -28.82
CA ASP A 17 3.63 7.07 -27.56
C ASP A 17 4.16 6.34 -26.32
N PHE A 18 5.17 5.47 -26.46
CA PHE A 18 5.68 4.65 -25.36
C PHE A 18 6.15 5.49 -24.17
N VAL A 19 6.80 6.64 -24.42
CA VAL A 19 7.33 7.52 -23.37
C VAL A 19 6.18 8.04 -22.52
N HIS A 20 5.06 8.38 -23.17
CA HIS A 20 3.85 8.80 -22.50
C HIS A 20 3.25 7.67 -21.67
N LEU A 21 3.16 6.45 -22.20
CA LEU A 21 2.68 5.29 -21.44
C LEU A 21 3.49 5.05 -20.17
N LEU A 22 4.82 5.02 -20.26
CA LEU A 22 5.70 4.79 -19.11
C LEU A 22 5.56 5.91 -18.08
N ARG A 23 5.65 7.17 -18.52
CA ARG A 23 5.51 8.34 -17.66
C ARG A 23 4.15 8.37 -16.95
N THR A 24 3.07 8.17 -17.69
CA THR A 24 1.71 8.16 -17.14
C THR A 24 1.51 7.01 -16.17
N THR A 25 2.04 5.82 -16.46
CA THR A 25 1.92 4.67 -15.56
C THR A 25 2.68 4.90 -14.25
N GLN A 26 3.90 5.44 -14.30
CA GLN A 26 4.65 5.80 -13.10
C GLN A 26 3.94 6.89 -12.28
N GLN A 27 3.37 7.90 -12.94
CA GLN A 27 2.56 8.93 -12.28
C GLN A 27 1.34 8.32 -11.57
N ILE A 28 0.59 7.44 -12.24
CA ILE A 28 -0.55 6.72 -11.66
C ILE A 28 -0.10 5.89 -10.45
N GLN A 29 1.04 5.21 -10.54
CA GLN A 29 1.56 4.39 -9.46
C GLN A 29 1.93 5.22 -8.22
N TYR A 30 2.57 6.38 -8.43
CA TYR A 30 2.85 7.33 -7.36
C TYR A 30 1.54 7.87 -6.74
N GLN A 31 0.55 8.22 -7.56
CA GLN A 31 -0.77 8.64 -7.11
C GLN A 31 -1.47 7.54 -6.28
N LEU A 32 -1.45 6.28 -6.72
CA LEU A 32 -2.04 5.15 -5.99
C LEU A 32 -1.37 4.94 -4.63
N SER A 33 -0.06 5.17 -4.52
CA SER A 33 0.65 5.16 -3.24
C SER A 33 0.19 6.30 -2.34
N GLN A 34 0.13 7.53 -2.86
CA GLN A 34 -0.34 8.68 -2.07
C GLN A 34 -1.79 8.51 -1.61
N MET A 35 -2.68 7.99 -2.46
CA MET A 35 -4.06 7.71 -2.09
C MET A 35 -4.16 6.67 -0.97
N ALA A 36 -3.28 5.66 -0.97
CA ALA A 36 -3.23 4.68 0.12
C ALA A 36 -2.82 5.34 1.44
N ASP A 37 -1.79 6.19 1.41
CA ASP A 37 -1.31 6.92 2.58
C ASP A 37 -2.38 7.89 3.11
N GLN A 38 -3.09 8.59 2.22
CA GLN A 38 -4.21 9.46 2.58
C GLN A 38 -5.35 8.67 3.24
N LYS A 39 -5.76 7.53 2.69
CA LYS A 39 -6.79 6.66 3.27
C LYS A 39 -6.38 6.13 4.64
N ALA A 40 -5.13 5.72 4.80
CA ALA A 40 -4.61 5.24 6.06
C ALA A 40 -4.54 6.34 7.12
N ASN A 41 -4.10 7.55 6.75
CA ASN A 41 -4.07 8.71 7.66
C ASN A 41 -5.48 9.12 8.11
N LEU A 42 -6.45 9.13 7.19
CA LEU A 42 -7.85 9.39 7.53
C LEU A 42 -8.40 8.34 8.49
N LEU A 43 -8.19 7.05 8.18
CA LEU A 43 -8.63 5.94 9.03
C LEU A 43 -8.01 6.03 10.43
N MET A 44 -6.70 6.29 10.51
CA MET A 44 -5.98 6.44 11.77
C MET A 44 -6.55 7.59 12.61
N GLY A 45 -6.78 8.75 12.00
CA GLY A 45 -7.43 9.88 12.65
C GLY A 45 -8.80 9.52 13.23
N THR A 46 -9.67 8.88 12.42
CA THR A 46 -10.98 8.42 12.88
C THR A 46 -10.86 7.41 14.04
N THR A 47 -9.95 6.44 13.94
CA THR A 47 -9.77 5.43 15.00
C THR A 47 -9.25 6.03 16.30
N PHE A 48 -8.38 7.02 16.26
CA PHE A 48 -7.90 7.70 17.47
C PHE A 48 -8.98 8.55 18.13
N VAL A 49 -9.84 9.21 17.36
CA VAL A 49 -11.00 9.94 17.90
C VAL A 49 -11.94 8.97 18.60
N ILE A 50 -12.31 7.86 17.93
CA ILE A 50 -13.18 6.83 18.52
C ILE A 50 -12.56 6.28 19.81
N PHE A 51 -11.28 5.92 19.77
CA PHE A 51 -10.57 5.39 20.94
C PHE A 51 -10.57 6.38 22.11
N THR A 52 -10.25 7.65 21.84
CA THR A 52 -10.19 8.71 22.86
C THR A 52 -11.55 8.91 23.53
N ILE A 53 -12.63 9.01 22.74
CA ILE A 53 -14.00 9.18 23.27
C ILE A 53 -14.39 7.95 24.10
N THR A 54 -14.12 6.76 23.57
CA THR A 54 -14.51 5.51 24.21
C THR A 54 -13.83 5.29 25.55
N VAL A 55 -12.52 5.59 25.64
CA VAL A 55 -11.76 5.54 26.90
C VAL A 55 -12.26 6.61 27.88
N GLY A 56 -12.57 7.81 27.39
CA GLY A 56 -13.15 8.88 28.20
C GLY A 56 -14.46 8.46 28.87
N GLN A 57 -15.39 7.93 28.07
CA GLN A 57 -16.70 7.44 28.54
C GLN A 57 -16.58 6.24 29.47
N ALA A 58 -15.65 5.32 29.20
CA ALA A 58 -15.38 4.18 30.07
C ALA A 58 -14.85 4.61 31.44
N LYS A 59 -14.01 5.64 31.50
CA LYS A 59 -13.47 6.18 32.76
C LYS A 59 -14.51 6.91 33.60
N SER A 60 -15.44 7.63 32.96
CA SER A 60 -16.54 8.32 33.66
C SER A 60 -17.65 7.38 34.12
N GLY A 61 -17.60 6.08 33.76
CA GLY A 61 -18.63 5.10 34.10
C GLY A 61 -19.96 5.32 33.38
N SER A 62 -19.98 6.20 32.37
CA SER A 62 -21.19 6.55 31.64
C SER A 62 -21.36 5.65 30.41
N GLY A 63 -22.17 4.62 30.57
CA GLY A 63 -22.66 3.75 29.50
C GLY A 63 -22.22 2.28 29.61
N PRO A 64 -22.58 1.45 28.62
CA PRO A 64 -22.34 0.01 28.67
C PRO A 64 -20.84 -0.29 28.55
N ALA A 65 -20.20 -0.61 29.67
CA ALA A 65 -18.75 -0.84 29.74
C ALA A 65 -18.26 -1.87 28.71
N THR A 66 -19.04 -2.94 28.49
CA THR A 66 -18.73 -3.99 27.51
C THR A 66 -18.72 -3.47 26.07
N ALA A 67 -19.72 -2.67 25.67
CA ALA A 67 -19.79 -2.08 24.33
C ALA A 67 -18.64 -1.11 24.07
N LEU A 68 -18.30 -0.29 25.07
CA LEU A 68 -17.19 0.65 25.01
C LEU A 68 -15.85 -0.10 24.89
N LEU A 69 -15.60 -1.12 25.71
CA LEU A 69 -14.36 -1.89 25.62
C LEU A 69 -14.18 -2.56 24.25
N ILE A 70 -15.23 -3.12 23.66
CA ILE A 70 -15.19 -3.72 22.31
C ILE A 70 -14.84 -2.66 21.27
N LEU A 71 -15.49 -1.50 21.30
CA LEU A 71 -15.24 -0.42 20.35
C LEU A 71 -13.82 0.13 20.47
N GLY A 72 -13.36 0.36 21.70
CA GLY A 72 -12.03 0.88 21.98
C GLY A 72 -10.94 -0.08 21.52
N ALA A 73 -11.08 -1.38 21.82
CA ALA A 73 -10.14 -2.40 21.37
C ALA A 73 -10.09 -2.51 19.84
N ALA A 74 -11.24 -2.48 19.17
CA ALA A 74 -11.29 -2.53 17.71
C ALA A 74 -10.71 -1.27 17.05
N ALA A 75 -11.02 -0.09 17.58
CA ALA A 75 -10.45 1.17 17.11
C ALA A 75 -8.92 1.18 17.27
N PHE A 76 -8.42 0.73 18.42
CA PHE A 76 -6.98 0.62 18.66
C PHE A 76 -6.30 -0.36 17.69
N LEU A 77 -6.85 -1.56 17.51
CA LEU A 77 -6.30 -2.55 16.59
C LEU A 77 -6.33 -2.07 15.13
N SER A 78 -7.42 -1.42 14.72
CA SER A 78 -7.50 -0.78 13.40
C SER A 78 -6.45 0.31 13.23
N ALA A 79 -6.24 1.16 14.24
CA ALA A 79 -5.22 2.20 14.21
C ALA A 79 -3.81 1.61 14.01
N LEU A 80 -3.48 0.54 14.74
CA LEU A 80 -2.20 -0.16 14.59
C LEU A 80 -2.00 -0.71 13.17
N LEU A 81 -3.03 -1.34 12.60
CA LEU A 81 -2.98 -1.85 11.23
C LEU A 81 -2.82 -0.71 10.20
N ALA A 82 -3.49 0.43 10.42
CA ALA A 82 -3.35 1.61 9.57
C ALA A 82 -1.92 2.20 9.65
N VAL A 83 -1.34 2.30 10.85
CA VAL A 83 0.06 2.72 11.05
C VAL A 83 1.02 1.78 10.30
N MET A 84 0.82 0.46 10.43
CA MET A 84 1.64 -0.52 9.72
C MET A 84 1.51 -0.42 8.19
N ALA A 85 0.36 0.03 7.68
CA ALA A 85 0.14 0.21 6.25
C ALA A 85 0.95 1.39 5.67
N VAL A 86 1.17 2.45 6.45
CA VAL A 86 1.94 3.64 6.03
C VAL A 86 3.44 3.50 6.30
N LEU A 87 3.83 2.58 7.19
CA LEU A 87 5.23 2.36 7.53
C LEU A 87 6.07 2.03 6.27
N PRO A 88 7.18 2.74 6.02
CA PRO A 88 8.00 2.53 4.84
C PRO A 88 8.49 1.08 4.77
N SER A 89 8.31 0.44 3.61
CA SER A 89 8.80 -0.93 3.37
C SER A 89 10.16 -0.89 2.70
N THR A 90 11.22 -1.03 3.48
CA THR A 90 12.59 -1.08 2.96
C THR A 90 13.04 -2.50 2.59
N LYS A 91 12.28 -3.53 2.98
CA LYS A 91 12.69 -4.94 2.76
C LYS A 91 12.28 -5.42 1.38
N VAL A 92 13.25 -5.48 0.47
CA VAL A 92 13.20 -6.34 -0.73
C VAL A 92 14.11 -7.54 -0.47
N PRO A 93 13.68 -8.77 -0.77
CA PRO A 93 14.61 -9.90 -0.78
C PRO A 93 15.68 -9.60 -1.84
N PRO A 94 16.98 -9.69 -1.51
CA PRO A 94 18.02 -9.69 -2.53
C PRO A 94 17.68 -10.79 -3.52
N ARG A 95 17.67 -10.48 -4.81
CA ARG A 95 17.71 -11.53 -5.84
C ARG A 95 19.20 -11.87 -6.01
N PRO A 96 19.63 -13.10 -5.66
CA PRO A 96 21.02 -13.49 -5.87
C PRO A 96 21.36 -13.59 -7.38
N ASP A 97 20.36 -13.88 -8.23
CA ASP A 97 20.59 -14.35 -9.61
C ASP A 97 19.74 -13.65 -10.70
N GLY A 98 19.24 -12.42 -10.46
CA GLY A 98 18.45 -11.69 -11.47
C GLY A 98 18.85 -10.23 -11.60
N PRO A 99 18.61 -9.56 -12.74
CA PRO A 99 18.99 -8.16 -12.92
C PRO A 99 18.34 -7.33 -11.81
N ALA A 100 19.18 -6.64 -11.04
CA ALA A 100 18.73 -5.73 -10.00
C ALA A 100 17.83 -4.67 -10.64
N ASN A 101 16.65 -4.44 -10.06
CA ASN A 101 15.79 -3.38 -10.55
C ASN A 101 16.35 -2.03 -10.09
N LEU A 102 17.15 -1.40 -10.94
CA LEU A 102 17.88 -0.18 -10.64
C LEU A 102 16.98 1.00 -10.29
N LEU A 103 15.71 0.99 -10.72
CA LEU A 103 14.78 2.08 -10.45
C LEU A 103 14.03 1.90 -9.12
N PHE A 104 14.02 0.69 -8.56
CA PHE A 104 13.31 0.40 -7.32
C PHE A 104 14.17 0.67 -6.09
N PHE A 105 13.66 1.53 -5.20
CA PHE A 105 14.37 1.98 -3.99
C PHE A 105 15.04 0.86 -3.19
N GLY A 106 14.30 -0.16 -2.79
CA GLY A 106 14.85 -1.24 -1.96
C GLY A 106 15.83 -2.16 -2.68
N SER A 107 16.02 -2.01 -4.00
CA SER A 107 17.01 -2.74 -4.80
C SER A 107 18.27 -1.89 -4.96
N PHE A 108 18.14 -0.65 -5.45
CA PHE A 108 19.33 0.21 -5.66
C PHE A 108 19.96 0.70 -4.35
N SER A 109 19.20 0.79 -3.25
CA SER A 109 19.74 1.20 -1.94
C SER A 109 20.77 0.23 -1.36
N GLN A 110 20.97 -0.93 -2.00
CA GLN A 110 21.96 -1.94 -1.61
C GLN A 110 23.26 -1.83 -2.40
N LEU A 111 23.31 -0.97 -3.42
CA LEU A 111 24.47 -0.75 -4.29
C LEU A 111 25.30 0.43 -3.80
N THR A 112 26.60 0.41 -4.10
CA THR A 112 27.43 1.61 -4.03
C THR A 112 27.06 2.59 -5.14
N GLU A 113 27.41 3.86 -4.97
CA GLU A 113 27.16 4.90 -6.00
C GLU A 113 27.84 4.54 -7.34
N ASP A 114 29.09 4.10 -7.30
CA ASP A 114 29.85 3.72 -8.50
C ASP A 114 29.20 2.53 -9.25
N GLU A 115 28.77 1.50 -8.51
CA GLU A 115 28.05 0.36 -9.10
C GLU A 115 26.71 0.79 -9.71
N PHE A 116 25.96 1.64 -9.01
CA PHE A 116 24.68 2.15 -9.50
C PHE A 116 24.86 2.95 -10.79
N VAL A 117 25.81 3.89 -10.84
CA VAL A 117 26.09 4.71 -12.03
C VAL A 117 26.53 3.82 -13.19
N ALA A 118 27.44 2.87 -12.96
CA ALA A 118 27.90 1.96 -14.02
C ALA A 118 26.76 1.11 -14.60
N LEU A 119 25.90 0.54 -13.75
CA LEU A 119 24.74 -0.25 -14.17
C LEU A 119 23.68 0.61 -14.89
N MET A 120 23.46 1.84 -14.43
CA MET A 120 22.53 2.78 -15.06
C MET A 120 23.01 3.20 -16.46
N LEU A 121 24.29 3.53 -16.61
CA LEU A 121 24.86 3.88 -17.91
C LEU A 121 24.74 2.72 -18.90
N LYS A 122 24.99 1.48 -18.46
CA LYS A 122 24.78 0.28 -19.28
C LYS A 122 23.32 0.07 -19.68
N THR A 123 22.38 0.36 -18.77
CA THR A 123 20.96 0.16 -19.01
C THR A 123 20.40 1.12 -20.07
N VAL A 124 20.94 2.34 -20.16
CA VAL A 124 20.48 3.34 -21.14
C VAL A 124 21.06 3.16 -22.55
N GLU A 125 21.97 2.20 -22.76
CA GLU A 125 22.59 1.93 -24.06
C GLU A 125 21.59 1.41 -25.11
N THR A 126 20.55 0.70 -24.67
CA THR A 126 19.53 0.14 -25.57
C THR A 126 18.13 0.50 -25.11
N HIS A 127 17.25 0.74 -26.09
CA HIS A 127 15.84 1.01 -25.82
C HIS A 127 15.21 -0.14 -25.03
N ASP A 128 15.42 -1.39 -25.45
CA ASP A 128 14.94 -2.61 -24.79
C ASP A 128 15.31 -2.68 -23.31
N ALA A 129 16.56 -2.39 -22.94
CA ALA A 129 17.01 -2.43 -21.55
C ALA A 129 16.35 -1.33 -20.69
N VAL A 130 16.19 -0.13 -21.24
CA VAL A 130 15.43 0.95 -20.58
C VAL A 130 14.00 0.50 -20.32
N PHE A 131 13.33 -0.08 -21.31
CA PHE A 131 11.97 -0.58 -21.17
C PHE A 131 11.83 -1.67 -20.12
N GLU A 132 12.76 -2.63 -20.14
CA GLU A 132 12.78 -3.72 -19.18
C GLU A 132 12.95 -3.19 -17.74
N ALA A 133 13.81 -2.20 -17.54
CA ALA A 133 13.98 -1.54 -16.25
C ALA A 133 12.68 -0.85 -15.78
N PHE A 134 12.00 -0.07 -16.63
CA PHE A 134 10.71 0.53 -16.28
C PHE A 134 9.62 -0.50 -16.00
N ALA A 135 9.55 -1.57 -16.81
CA ALA A 135 8.56 -2.63 -16.64
C ALA A 135 8.76 -3.36 -15.30
N HIS A 136 10.01 -3.67 -14.94
CA HIS A 136 10.35 -4.23 -13.64
C HIS A 136 9.96 -3.27 -12.49
N ASP A 137 10.24 -1.99 -12.63
CA ASP A 137 9.88 -0.97 -11.63
C ASP A 137 8.38 -0.87 -11.40
N ILE A 138 7.61 -0.73 -12.46
CA ILE A 138 6.15 -0.65 -12.40
C ILE A 138 5.59 -1.92 -11.75
N TYR A 139 6.04 -3.09 -12.21
CA TYR A 139 5.55 -4.37 -11.67
C TYR A 139 5.88 -4.54 -10.18
N GLN A 140 7.12 -4.28 -9.77
CA GLN A 140 7.57 -4.50 -8.40
C GLN A 140 6.92 -3.51 -7.42
N ASN A 141 6.89 -2.22 -7.76
CA ASN A 141 6.21 -1.22 -6.94
C ASN A 141 4.70 -1.49 -6.84
N GLY A 142 4.03 -1.81 -7.95
CA GLY A 142 2.61 -2.19 -7.93
C GLY A 142 2.34 -3.39 -7.03
N ARG A 143 3.24 -4.39 -7.03
CA ARG A 143 3.14 -5.57 -6.16
C ARG A 143 3.33 -5.24 -4.68
N VAL A 144 4.30 -4.39 -4.34
CA VAL A 144 4.52 -3.92 -2.96
C VAL A 144 3.29 -3.15 -2.47
N LEU A 145 2.75 -2.27 -3.32
CA LEU A 145 1.57 -1.46 -3.01
C LEU A 145 0.35 -2.34 -2.73
N ALA A 146 0.05 -3.28 -3.62
CA ALA A 146 -1.09 -4.20 -3.48
C ALA A 146 -0.95 -5.12 -2.26
N ARG A 147 0.20 -5.78 -2.07
CA ARG A 147 0.38 -6.80 -1.03
C ARG A 147 0.60 -6.24 0.36
N LYS A 148 1.22 -5.07 0.49
CA LYS A 148 1.56 -4.50 1.80
C LYS A 148 0.57 -3.40 2.18
N LYS A 149 0.62 -2.26 1.50
CA LYS A 149 -0.19 -1.08 1.89
C LYS A 149 -1.70 -1.38 1.82
N TYR A 150 -2.20 -1.77 0.64
CA TYR A 150 -3.65 -1.97 0.45
C TYR A 150 -4.20 -3.17 1.24
N ARG A 151 -3.42 -4.24 1.42
CA ARG A 151 -3.84 -5.39 2.22
C ARG A 151 -3.97 -5.06 3.71
N LEU A 152 -2.97 -4.39 4.29
CA LEU A 152 -3.01 -3.96 5.70
C LEU A 152 -4.13 -2.96 5.94
N LEU A 153 -4.28 -2.00 5.02
CA LEU A 153 -5.38 -1.04 5.05
C LEU A 153 -6.74 -1.74 4.99
N GLY A 154 -6.89 -2.74 4.10
CA GLY A 154 -8.10 -3.55 4.03
C GLY A 154 -8.42 -4.30 5.33
N TYR A 155 -7.41 -4.82 6.03
CA TYR A 155 -7.61 -5.42 7.35
C TYR A 155 -7.99 -4.40 8.42
N ALA A 156 -7.37 -3.21 8.42
CA ALA A 156 -7.72 -2.13 9.35
C ALA A 156 -9.21 -1.77 9.23
N TYR A 157 -9.69 -1.53 8.00
CA TYR A 157 -11.11 -1.26 7.76
C TYR A 157 -12.03 -2.39 8.25
N LYS A 158 -11.69 -3.65 7.96
CA LYS A 158 -12.49 -4.80 8.41
C LYS A 158 -12.56 -4.89 9.93
N VAL A 159 -11.44 -4.72 10.62
CA VAL A 159 -11.38 -4.75 12.08
C VAL A 159 -12.25 -3.64 12.68
N LEU A 160 -12.15 -2.42 12.17
CA LEU A 160 -12.96 -1.31 12.65
C LEU A 160 -14.46 -1.56 12.44
N VAL A 161 -14.85 -1.99 11.24
CA VAL A 161 -16.26 -2.23 10.90
C VAL A 161 -16.84 -3.38 11.74
N VAL A 162 -16.12 -4.50 11.86
CA VAL A 162 -16.57 -5.63 12.69
C VAL A 162 -16.69 -5.21 14.16
N GLY A 163 -15.70 -4.48 14.67
CA GLY A 163 -15.73 -3.98 16.05
C GLY A 163 -16.87 -2.99 16.32
N LEU A 164 -17.16 -2.10 15.37
CA LEU A 164 -18.28 -1.17 15.46
C LEU A 164 -19.61 -1.91 15.52
N VAL A 165 -19.82 -2.91 14.65
CA VAL A 165 -21.04 -3.73 14.64
C VAL A 165 -21.17 -4.54 15.94
N CYS A 166 -20.11 -5.20 16.39
CA CYS A 166 -20.11 -5.96 17.63
C CYS A 166 -20.38 -5.07 18.87
N SER A 167 -19.77 -3.88 18.91
CA SER A 167 -20.02 -2.90 19.97
C SER A 167 -21.48 -2.45 19.97
N PHE A 168 -22.05 -2.17 18.79
CA PHE A 168 -23.44 -1.76 18.67
C PHE A 168 -24.41 -2.86 19.13
N ILE A 169 -24.14 -4.13 18.79
CA ILE A 169 -24.91 -5.27 19.30
C ILE A 169 -24.81 -5.36 20.83
N ALA A 170 -23.61 -5.23 21.39
CA ALA A 170 -23.41 -5.25 22.84
C ALA A 170 -24.16 -4.11 23.55
N PHE A 171 -24.21 -2.93 22.92
CA PHE A 171 -24.99 -1.79 23.41
C PHE A 171 -26.49 -2.11 23.46
N ILE A 172 -27.05 -2.65 22.35
CA ILE A 172 -28.47 -3.05 22.30
C ILE A 172 -28.79 -4.11 23.35
N LEU A 173 -27.93 -5.13 23.49
CA LEU A 173 -28.15 -6.20 24.46
C LEU A 173 -28.14 -5.68 25.91
N HIS A 174 -27.24 -4.75 26.23
CA HIS A 174 -27.20 -4.13 27.56
C HIS A 174 -28.47 -3.34 27.85
N PHE A 175 -28.96 -2.57 26.88
CA PHE A 175 -30.21 -1.81 27.02
C PHE A 175 -31.44 -2.72 27.10
N ALA A 176 -31.52 -3.74 26.25
CA ALA A 176 -32.62 -4.72 26.24
C ALA A 176 -32.67 -5.57 27.51
N ALA A 177 -31.52 -5.85 28.12
CA ALA A 177 -31.43 -6.57 29.40
C ALA A 177 -31.81 -5.69 30.62
N GLY A 178 -32.12 -4.41 30.42
CA GLY A 178 -32.54 -3.50 31.50
C GLY A 178 -31.44 -3.15 32.50
N ILE A 179 -30.16 -3.25 32.10
CA ILE A 179 -28.99 -2.96 32.97
C ILE A 179 -28.59 -1.46 32.84
N GLY A 180 -29.53 -0.59 32.46
CA GLY A 180 -29.32 0.84 32.21
C GLY A 180 -29.69 1.73 33.38
#